data_AF-A0A8T7HE84-F1
#
_entry.id   AF-A0A8T7HE84-F1
#
_cell.length_a   1.000
_cell.length_b   1.000
_cell.length_c   1.000
_cell.angle_alpha   90.00
_cell.angle_beta   90.00
_cell.angle_gamma   90.00
#
_symmetry.space_group_name_H-M   'P 1'
#
loop_
_entity.id
_entity.type
_entity.pdbx_description
1 polymer ?
#
loop_
_entity_poly.entity_id
_entity_poly.type
_entity_poly.pdbx_seq_one_letter_code
_entity_poly.pdbx_strand_id
1 'polypeptide(L)'
;MKKLIFLIFVLFLLLVTVIYVEKFAVSDEDLKKGLEDLSDEELEYLLNQTSISENNPLVGEASRSEFYRTYDGKVVSSLRVYELSKLLYEERSYRNLQEREIKSIIAQTQINCNFKTAQELLATCPTENEIKIIRNDFNIVFDKTPAQWSCTNGGKESSVMLTMYNTFRLMKCTPFNQKFIWAPKYNNMYDWTKSLNLKEIQYFSCPPNENCFNHAGSDTIYLLMDDLDNPIYREVINSNTGSGVGFLPVLTIHESRHTVDGGHKGHTCALNDQTLQELGAWGVQYHLLNMLANNTGNYFSSYEENRFRNSAKNILKTRFCS
;
A
#
# COMPACT_ATOMS: atom_id res chain seq x y z
N MET A 1 25.34 17.61 17.85
CA MET A 1 24.01 17.24 17.31
C MET A 1 23.34 16.07 18.04
N LYS A 2 23.92 14.86 18.09
CA LYS A 2 23.26 13.67 18.71
C LYS A 2 22.78 13.85 20.17
N LYS A 3 23.55 14.55 21.02
CA LYS A 3 23.15 14.84 22.41
C LYS A 3 22.01 15.85 22.54
N LEU A 4 21.89 16.78 21.60
CA LEU A 4 20.82 17.79 21.60
C LEU A 4 19.48 17.19 21.17
N ILE A 5 19.51 16.28 20.18
CA ILE A 5 18.32 15.52 19.74
C ILE A 5 17.80 14.62 20.86
N PHE A 6 18.70 13.94 21.60
CA PHE A 6 18.31 13.13 22.75
C PHE A 6 17.68 13.95 23.87
N LEU A 7 18.23 15.13 24.18
CA LEU A 7 17.70 16.01 25.22
C LEU A 7 16.32 16.58 24.85
N ILE A 8 16.12 16.95 23.58
CA ILE A 8 14.81 17.40 23.06
C ILE A 8 13.79 16.27 23.14
N PHE A 9 14.18 15.04 22.83
CA PHE A 9 13.30 13.87 22.91
C PHE A 9 12.87 13.56 24.36
N VAL A 10 13.81 13.64 25.32
CA VAL A 10 13.52 13.44 26.75
C VAL A 10 12.63 14.56 27.31
N LEU A 11 12.89 15.82 26.95
CA LEU A 11 12.05 16.96 27.35
C LEU A 11 10.64 16.87 26.74
N PHE A 12 10.51 16.43 25.49
CA PHE A 12 9.22 16.21 24.85
C PHE A 12 8.43 15.08 25.53
N LEU A 13 9.09 13.97 25.87
CA LEU A 13 8.50 12.88 26.66
C LEU A 13 7.97 13.37 28.00
N LEU A 14 8.78 14.12 28.77
CA LEU A 14 8.40 14.68 30.08
C LEU A 14 7.24 15.70 29.96
N LEU A 15 7.26 16.57 28.95
CA LEU A 15 6.20 17.55 28.73
C LEU A 15 4.87 16.87 28.35
N VAL A 16 4.94 15.82 27.53
CA VAL A 16 3.77 15.00 27.15
C VAL A 16 3.24 14.25 28.37
N THR A 17 4.11 13.76 29.28
CA THR A 17 3.65 13.05 30.48
C THR A 17 2.91 13.99 31.44
N VAL A 18 3.44 15.21 31.67
CA VAL A 18 2.85 16.17 32.62
C VAL A 18 1.53 16.76 32.10
N ILE A 19 1.41 17.05 30.80
CA ILE A 19 0.19 17.62 30.21
C ILE A 19 -0.94 16.58 30.09
N TYR A 20 -0.63 15.28 29.99
CA TYR A 20 -1.66 14.24 29.81
C TYR A 20 -2.30 13.74 31.11
N VAL A 21 -1.59 13.78 32.24
CA VAL A 21 -2.10 13.29 33.54
C VAL A 21 -3.29 14.13 34.04
N GLU A 22 -3.40 15.39 33.64
CA GLU A 22 -4.55 16.26 34.02
C GLU A 22 -5.82 16.02 33.18
N LYS A 23 -5.75 15.32 32.03
CA LYS A 23 -6.89 15.21 31.09
C LYS A 23 -7.66 13.90 31.09
N PHE A 24 -7.21 12.88 31.82
CA PHE A 24 -7.85 11.57 31.83
C PHE A 24 -8.04 11.05 33.27
N ALA A 25 -9.13 11.48 33.92
CA ALA A 25 -9.68 10.73 35.04
C ALA A 25 -10.22 9.41 34.48
N VAL A 26 -9.47 8.32 34.67
CA VAL A 26 -9.90 6.97 34.33
C VAL A 26 -11.08 6.60 35.24
N SER A 27 -12.21 6.18 34.66
CA SER A 27 -13.37 5.77 35.44
C SER A 27 -13.12 4.43 36.14
N ASP A 28 -13.77 4.19 37.28
CA ASP A 28 -13.66 2.89 37.99
C ASP A 28 -14.09 1.70 37.12
N GLU A 29 -15.03 1.93 36.18
CA GLU A 29 -15.51 0.93 35.23
C GLU A 29 -14.41 0.53 34.22
N ASP A 30 -13.68 1.53 33.69
CA ASP A 30 -12.58 1.31 32.74
C ASP A 30 -11.39 0.61 33.41
N LEU A 31 -11.13 0.94 34.68
CA LEU A 31 -10.07 0.31 35.46
C LEU A 31 -10.39 -1.15 35.80
N LYS A 32 -11.65 -1.43 36.14
CA LYS A 32 -12.13 -2.80 36.38
C LYS A 32 -12.01 -3.64 35.12
N LYS A 33 -12.42 -3.11 33.96
CA LYS A 33 -12.25 -3.79 32.69
C LYS A 33 -10.78 -4.02 32.34
N GLY A 34 -9.91 -3.04 32.59
CA GLY A 34 -8.47 -3.16 32.39
C GLY A 34 -7.83 -4.27 33.23
N LEU A 35 -8.31 -4.46 34.46
CA LEU A 35 -7.93 -5.55 35.36
C LEU A 35 -8.40 -6.93 34.88
N GLU A 36 -9.62 -7.01 34.36
CA GLU A 36 -10.19 -8.25 33.78
C GLU A 36 -9.45 -8.68 32.50
N ASP A 37 -8.84 -7.73 31.77
CA ASP A 37 -8.09 -7.95 30.54
C ASP A 37 -6.58 -8.25 30.77
N LEU A 38 -6.12 -8.40 32.00
CA LEU A 38 -4.72 -8.77 32.30
C LEU A 38 -4.47 -10.26 32.04
N SER A 39 -3.32 -10.58 31.45
CA SER A 39 -2.84 -11.97 31.40
C SER A 39 -2.38 -12.44 32.78
N ASP A 40 -2.36 -13.76 33.00
CA ASP A 40 -1.89 -14.36 34.25
C ASP A 40 -0.45 -13.93 34.59
N GLU A 41 0.43 -13.77 33.60
CA GLU A 41 1.80 -13.27 33.78
C GLU A 41 1.86 -11.80 34.22
N GLU A 42 1.00 -10.93 33.68
CA GLU A 42 0.89 -9.54 34.13
C GLU A 42 0.31 -9.46 35.54
N LEU A 43 -0.68 -10.31 35.85
CA LEU A 43 -1.27 -10.41 37.18
C LEU A 43 -0.23 -10.88 38.21
N GLU A 44 0.57 -11.88 37.87
CA GLU A 44 1.64 -12.39 38.72
C GLU A 44 2.75 -11.34 38.91
N TYR A 45 3.12 -10.60 37.87
CA TYR A 45 4.03 -9.47 37.97
C TYR A 45 3.52 -8.40 38.95
N LEU A 46 2.24 -8.02 38.87
CA LEU A 46 1.62 -7.10 39.83
C LEU A 46 1.65 -7.61 41.27
N LEU A 47 1.34 -8.89 41.46
CA LEU A 47 1.35 -9.53 42.78
C LEU A 47 2.76 -9.62 43.37
N ASN A 48 3.78 -9.77 42.53
CA ASN A 48 5.18 -9.81 42.94
C ASN A 48 5.75 -8.40 43.22
N GLN A 49 5.26 -7.34 42.58
CA GLN A 49 5.66 -5.95 42.88
C GLN A 49 5.00 -5.37 44.14
N THR A 50 3.91 -5.98 44.61
CA THR A 50 3.13 -5.54 45.78
C THR A 50 3.46 -6.27 47.07
N SER A 51 4.07 -7.45 46.99
CA SER A 51 4.37 -8.33 48.14
C SER A 51 5.61 -7.92 48.96
N ILE A 52 6.21 -6.75 48.70
CA ILE A 52 7.49 -6.34 49.33
C ILE A 52 7.33 -5.59 50.68
N SER A 53 6.14 -5.30 51.20
CA SER A 53 6.05 -4.74 52.57
C SER A 53 6.05 -5.84 53.63
N GLU A 54 7.13 -6.61 53.72
CA GLU A 54 7.41 -7.36 54.94
C GLU A 54 7.83 -6.37 56.05
N ASN A 55 7.03 -6.36 57.13
CA ASN A 55 7.33 -5.82 58.46
C ASN A 55 7.43 -4.31 58.64
N ASN A 56 6.29 -3.60 58.62
CA ASN A 56 6.16 -2.33 59.34
C ASN A 56 5.11 -2.44 60.48
N PRO A 57 5.51 -2.61 61.74
CA PRO A 57 4.61 -2.94 62.86
C PRO A 57 3.76 -1.76 63.40
N LEU A 58 3.57 -0.67 62.66
CA LEU A 58 2.92 0.56 63.15
C LEU A 58 1.67 1.00 62.38
N VAL A 59 0.79 0.07 61.99
CA VAL A 59 -0.53 0.43 61.46
C VAL A 59 -1.61 -0.25 62.29
N GLY A 60 -2.24 0.51 63.19
CA GLY A 60 -3.26 0.06 64.13
C GLY A 60 -4.50 -0.57 63.48
N GLU A 61 -5.17 -1.43 64.24
CA GLU A 61 -6.20 -2.38 63.80
C GLU A 61 -7.57 -1.78 63.39
N ALA A 62 -7.75 -0.46 63.40
CA ALA A 62 -9.07 0.14 63.20
C ALA A 62 -9.39 0.63 61.77
N SER A 63 -8.47 0.52 60.79
CA SER A 63 -8.73 0.87 59.37
C SER A 63 -8.41 -0.25 58.37
N ARG A 64 -8.13 -1.47 58.87
CA ARG A 64 -7.54 -2.57 58.07
C ARG A 64 -8.52 -3.34 57.16
N SER A 65 -9.83 -3.30 57.39
CA SER A 65 -10.77 -4.18 56.67
C SER A 65 -11.13 -3.73 55.25
N GLU A 66 -10.89 -2.46 54.88
CA GLU A 66 -11.30 -1.94 53.56
C GLU A 66 -10.15 -1.87 52.54
N PHE A 67 -8.89 -1.96 53.00
CA PHE A 67 -7.73 -1.65 52.16
C PHE A 67 -6.82 -2.83 51.79
N TYR A 68 -7.17 -4.06 52.16
CA TYR A 68 -6.37 -5.24 51.84
C TYR A 68 -7.25 -6.40 51.36
N ARG A 69 -6.82 -7.07 50.28
CA ARG A 69 -7.44 -8.30 49.77
C ARG A 69 -6.42 -9.42 49.69
N THR A 70 -6.86 -10.63 49.97
CA THR A 70 -6.02 -11.83 49.82
C THR A 70 -6.26 -12.43 48.44
N TYR A 71 -5.21 -12.52 47.62
CA TYR A 71 -5.22 -13.22 46.34
C TYR A 71 -4.20 -14.35 46.40
N ASP A 72 -4.64 -15.59 46.21
CA ASP A 72 -3.81 -16.80 46.28
C ASP A 72 -2.90 -16.86 47.53
N GLY A 73 -3.48 -16.60 48.71
CA GLY A 73 -2.77 -16.60 49.98
C GLY A 73 -1.85 -15.39 50.25
N LYS A 74 -1.66 -14.47 49.28
CA LYS A 74 -0.89 -13.23 49.45
C LYS A 74 -1.81 -12.07 49.81
N VAL A 75 -1.47 -11.32 50.87
CA VAL A 75 -2.20 -10.10 51.28
C VAL A 75 -1.69 -8.91 50.47
N VAL A 76 -2.60 -8.22 49.78
CA VAL A 76 -2.25 -7.12 48.87
C VAL A 76 -3.05 -5.87 49.22
N SER A 77 -2.39 -4.71 49.30
CA SER A 77 -3.07 -3.42 49.49
C SER A 77 -3.92 -3.10 48.25
N SER A 78 -5.23 -2.91 48.43
CA SER A 78 -6.13 -2.53 47.34
C SER A 78 -5.79 -1.18 46.73
N LEU A 79 -5.23 -0.24 47.51
CA LEU A 79 -4.69 1.03 47.00
C LEU A 79 -3.52 0.78 46.04
N ARG A 80 -2.57 -0.10 46.42
CA ARG A 80 -1.40 -0.39 45.58
C ARG A 80 -1.76 -1.21 44.34
N VAL A 81 -2.73 -2.11 44.43
CA VAL A 81 -3.31 -2.80 43.27
C VAL A 81 -3.95 -1.77 42.33
N TYR A 82 -4.77 -0.84 42.86
CA TYR A 82 -5.40 0.21 42.07
C TYR A 82 -4.35 1.08 41.34
N GLU A 83 -3.31 1.55 42.05
CA GLU A 83 -2.24 2.37 41.46
C GLU A 83 -1.48 1.64 40.35
N LEU A 84 -1.11 0.37 40.55
CA LEU A 84 -0.41 -0.39 39.52
C LEU A 84 -1.32 -0.76 38.34
N SER A 85 -2.59 -1.04 38.60
CA SER A 85 -3.58 -1.30 37.54
C SER A 85 -3.78 -0.06 36.67
N LYS A 86 -3.81 1.12 37.29
CA LYS A 86 -3.84 2.41 36.60
C LYS A 86 -2.61 2.60 35.71
N LEU A 87 -1.40 2.33 36.24
CA LEU A 87 -0.15 2.43 35.47
C LEU A 87 -0.11 1.46 34.27
N LEU A 88 -0.53 0.20 34.44
CA LEU A 88 -0.59 -0.76 33.33
C LEU A 88 -1.64 -0.37 32.29
N TYR A 89 -2.79 0.15 32.72
CA TYR A 89 -3.81 0.66 31.81
C TYR A 89 -3.29 1.86 31.00
N GLU A 90 -2.62 2.81 31.64
CA GLU A 90 -1.98 3.96 30.98
C GLU A 90 -0.90 3.50 29.99
N GLU A 91 -0.06 2.53 30.36
CA GLU A 91 0.97 1.97 29.48
C GLU A 91 0.35 1.27 28.26
N ARG A 92 -0.68 0.42 28.45
CA ARG A 92 -1.40 -0.23 27.34
C ARG A 92 -2.08 0.80 26.43
N SER A 93 -2.72 1.82 27.01
CA SER A 93 -3.33 2.91 26.26
C SER A 93 -2.29 3.64 25.40
N TYR A 94 -1.12 3.92 25.96
CA TYR A 94 -0.01 4.56 25.26
C TYR A 94 0.56 3.69 24.12
N ARG A 95 0.78 2.38 24.36
CA ARG A 95 1.20 1.45 23.30
C ARG A 95 0.18 1.41 22.16
N ASN A 96 -1.12 1.33 22.48
CA ASN A 96 -2.19 1.32 21.49
C ASN A 96 -2.28 2.62 20.68
N LEU A 97 -1.93 3.77 21.28
CA LEU A 97 -1.82 5.04 20.57
C LEU A 97 -0.62 5.04 19.63
N GLN A 98 0.57 4.63 20.11
CA GLN A 98 1.78 4.54 19.28
C GLN A 98 1.60 3.57 18.10
N GLU A 99 0.98 2.41 18.32
CA GLU A 99 0.68 1.47 17.24
C GLU A 99 -0.26 2.08 16.19
N ARG A 100 -1.28 2.83 16.63
CA ARG A 100 -2.20 3.53 15.71
C ARG A 100 -1.47 4.61 14.91
N GLU A 101 -0.60 5.39 15.55
CA GLU A 101 0.22 6.40 14.88
C GLU A 101 1.19 5.76 13.87
N ILE A 102 1.89 4.70 14.25
CA ILE A 102 2.79 3.97 13.36
C ILE A 102 2.03 3.36 12.18
N LYS A 103 0.89 2.71 12.41
CA LYS A 103 0.03 2.17 11.34
C LYS A 103 -0.47 3.28 10.42
N SER A 104 -0.83 4.45 10.96
CA SER A 104 -1.23 5.63 10.18
C SER A 104 -0.08 6.15 9.32
N ILE A 105 1.12 6.29 9.88
CA ILE A 105 2.32 6.71 9.16
C ILE A 105 2.64 5.70 8.04
N ILE A 106 2.64 4.39 8.34
CA ILE A 106 2.89 3.35 7.35
C ILE A 106 1.83 3.38 6.24
N ALA A 107 0.55 3.52 6.58
CA ALA A 107 -0.52 3.68 5.60
C ALA A 107 -0.33 4.93 4.72
N GLN A 108 0.23 5.99 5.29
CA GLN A 108 0.68 7.19 4.57
C GLN A 108 2.02 7.01 3.83
N THR A 109 2.61 5.81 3.77
CA THR A 109 3.85 5.58 3.00
C THR A 109 3.70 4.56 1.87
N GLN A 110 2.49 4.02 1.66
CA GLN A 110 2.26 3.03 0.62
C GLN A 110 0.99 3.31 -0.18
N ILE A 111 0.93 2.74 -1.39
CA ILE A 111 -0.30 2.67 -2.16
C ILE A 111 -1.23 1.66 -1.48
N ASN A 112 -2.50 2.03 -1.28
CA ASN A 112 -3.45 1.14 -0.63
C ASN A 112 -3.85 0.03 -1.61
N CYS A 113 -3.51 -1.21 -1.29
CA CYS A 113 -3.88 -2.39 -2.09
C CYS A 113 -4.89 -3.31 -1.39
N ASN A 114 -5.58 -2.82 -0.35
CA ASN A 114 -6.59 -3.57 0.39
C ASN A 114 -7.94 -3.60 -0.35
N PHE A 115 -7.93 -4.07 -1.59
CA PHE A 115 -9.09 -4.19 -2.46
C PHE A 115 -9.22 -5.64 -2.94
N LYS A 116 -10.44 -6.18 -2.94
CA LYS A 116 -10.67 -7.57 -3.37
C LYS A 116 -10.65 -7.69 -4.89
N THR A 117 -11.02 -6.63 -5.60
CA THR A 117 -11.08 -6.60 -7.06
C THR A 117 -10.45 -5.33 -7.64
N ALA A 118 -10.04 -5.39 -8.90
CA ALA A 118 -9.60 -4.23 -9.66
C ALA A 118 -10.70 -3.16 -9.76
N GLN A 119 -11.96 -3.58 -9.91
CA GLN A 119 -13.09 -2.66 -9.96
C GLN A 119 -13.29 -1.91 -8.63
N GLU A 120 -13.11 -2.56 -7.49
CA GLU A 120 -13.14 -1.90 -6.18
C GLU A 120 -12.02 -0.86 -6.03
N LEU A 121 -10.80 -1.19 -6.48
CA LEU A 121 -9.67 -0.25 -6.49
C LEU A 121 -9.99 0.98 -7.36
N LEU A 122 -10.50 0.74 -8.57
CA LEU A 122 -10.84 1.81 -9.51
C LEU A 122 -12.06 2.60 -9.05
N ALA A 123 -12.96 2.03 -8.26
CA ALA A 123 -14.09 2.78 -7.70
C ALA A 123 -13.65 3.87 -6.72
N THR A 124 -12.42 3.85 -6.20
CA THR A 124 -11.91 4.94 -5.34
C THR A 124 -11.05 5.92 -6.12
N CYS A 125 -10.94 7.13 -5.59
CA CYS A 125 -9.98 8.12 -6.06
C CYS A 125 -8.58 7.83 -5.52
N PRO A 126 -7.53 8.09 -6.31
CA PRO A 126 -6.18 8.17 -5.78
C PRO A 126 -6.11 9.22 -4.68
N THR A 127 -5.59 8.83 -3.53
CA THR A 127 -5.32 9.75 -2.42
C THR A 127 -4.14 10.67 -2.74
N GLU A 128 -4.06 11.83 -2.09
CA GLU A 128 -2.91 12.75 -2.23
C GLU A 128 -1.57 12.05 -1.93
N ASN A 129 -1.58 11.11 -0.99
CA ASN A 129 -0.40 10.35 -0.64
C ASN A 129 0.01 9.34 -1.72
N GLU A 130 -0.95 8.59 -2.28
CA GLU A 130 -0.68 7.70 -3.42
C GLU A 130 -0.10 8.49 -4.59
N ILE A 131 -0.67 9.66 -4.89
CA ILE A 131 -0.17 10.57 -5.92
C ILE A 131 1.29 10.96 -5.65
N LYS A 132 1.60 11.37 -4.42
CA LYS A 132 2.96 11.75 -4.02
C LYS A 132 3.95 10.59 -4.14
N ILE A 133 3.56 9.38 -3.73
CA ILE A 133 4.39 8.18 -3.86
C ILE A 133 4.69 7.90 -5.34
N ILE A 134 3.66 7.89 -6.19
CA ILE A 134 3.82 7.64 -7.62
C ILE A 134 4.74 8.68 -8.27
N ARG A 135 4.57 9.97 -7.93
CA ARG A 135 5.40 11.07 -8.43
C ARG A 135 6.83 11.06 -7.92
N ASN A 136 7.06 10.52 -6.72
CA ASN A 136 8.41 10.36 -6.18
C ASN A 136 9.11 9.14 -6.79
N ASP A 137 8.37 8.08 -7.08
CA ASP A 137 8.89 6.83 -7.62
C ASP A 137 9.16 6.92 -9.12
N PHE A 138 8.41 7.74 -9.85
CA PHE A 138 8.53 7.91 -11.29
C PHE A 138 8.55 9.37 -11.69
N ASN A 139 9.53 9.74 -12.51
CA ASN A 139 9.57 11.05 -13.16
C ASN A 139 8.57 11.08 -14.32
N ILE A 140 7.31 11.42 -14.02
CA ILE A 140 6.24 11.49 -15.02
C ILE A 140 6.11 12.89 -15.58
N VAL A 141 6.27 13.03 -16.89
CA VAL A 141 6.25 14.31 -17.62
C VAL A 141 5.10 14.31 -18.63
N PHE A 142 4.55 15.47 -18.91
CA PHE A 142 3.54 15.67 -19.96
C PHE A 142 4.05 16.69 -20.96
N ASP A 143 3.92 16.40 -22.25
CA ASP A 143 4.29 17.35 -23.32
C ASP A 143 3.38 18.60 -23.33
N LYS A 144 2.13 18.45 -22.90
CA LYS A 144 1.15 19.50 -22.68
C LYS A 144 0.54 19.32 -21.31
N THR A 145 0.35 20.42 -20.60
CA THR A 145 -0.30 20.41 -19.28
C THR A 145 -1.67 19.74 -19.38
N PRO A 146 -1.91 18.63 -18.65
CA PRO A 146 -3.23 17.99 -18.63
C PRO A 146 -4.29 18.97 -18.11
N ALA A 147 -5.52 18.81 -18.60
CA ALA A 147 -6.65 19.54 -18.06
C ALA A 147 -6.77 19.33 -16.54
N GLN A 148 -7.38 20.31 -15.86
CA GLN A 148 -7.76 20.13 -14.46
C GLN A 148 -8.63 18.88 -14.32
N TRP A 149 -8.41 18.14 -13.24
CA TRP A 149 -9.08 16.87 -13.02
C TRP A 149 -9.71 16.84 -11.63
N SER A 150 -10.80 16.09 -11.53
CA SER A 150 -11.48 15.77 -10.30
C SER A 150 -11.73 14.27 -10.24
N CYS A 151 -12.05 13.78 -9.06
CA CYS A 151 -12.49 12.41 -8.88
C CYS A 151 -13.43 12.35 -7.70
N THR A 152 -14.53 11.59 -7.86
CA THR A 152 -15.42 11.21 -6.77
C THR A 152 -15.41 9.68 -6.62
N ASN A 153 -15.44 9.19 -5.38
CA ASN A 153 -15.55 7.75 -5.12
C ASN A 153 -16.87 7.22 -5.71
N GLY A 154 -16.81 6.14 -6.49
CA GLY A 154 -17.93 5.58 -7.26
C GLY A 154 -18.33 6.42 -8.48
N GLY A 155 -17.63 7.54 -8.73
CA GLY A 155 -17.89 8.46 -9.82
C GLY A 155 -17.39 7.97 -11.19
N LYS A 156 -17.85 8.66 -12.23
CA LYS A 156 -17.59 8.36 -13.64
C LYS A 156 -16.66 9.37 -14.31
N GLU A 157 -16.09 10.29 -13.54
CA GLU A 157 -15.13 11.26 -14.02
C GLU A 157 -13.92 10.53 -14.63
N SER A 158 -13.42 11.05 -15.75
CA SER A 158 -12.21 10.55 -16.41
C SER A 158 -11.36 11.74 -16.85
N SER A 159 -10.06 11.54 -16.77
CA SER A 159 -9.05 12.51 -17.20
C SER A 159 -7.74 11.76 -17.40
N VAL A 160 -6.85 12.32 -18.22
CA VAL A 160 -5.50 11.78 -18.42
C VAL A 160 -4.81 11.51 -17.07
N MET A 161 -4.89 12.44 -16.12
CA MET A 161 -4.27 12.33 -14.81
C MET A 161 -4.86 11.19 -13.97
N LEU A 162 -6.19 11.08 -13.93
CA LEU A 162 -6.86 10.01 -13.18
C LEU A 162 -6.55 8.64 -13.78
N THR A 163 -6.60 8.51 -15.10
CA THR A 163 -6.28 7.27 -15.83
C THR A 163 -4.83 6.84 -15.61
N MET A 164 -3.90 7.80 -15.65
CA MET A 164 -2.49 7.56 -15.33
C MET A 164 -2.32 7.04 -13.90
N TYR A 165 -2.84 7.74 -12.87
CA TYR A 165 -2.67 7.27 -11.49
C TYR A 165 -3.32 5.89 -11.26
N ASN A 166 -4.48 5.64 -11.87
CA ASN A 166 -5.13 4.32 -11.79
C ASN A 166 -4.31 3.23 -12.49
N THR A 167 -3.60 3.55 -13.57
CA THR A 167 -2.65 2.63 -14.21
C THR A 167 -1.57 2.19 -13.22
N PHE A 168 -0.92 3.13 -12.52
CA PHE A 168 0.09 2.81 -11.51
C PHE A 168 -0.48 2.08 -10.30
N ARG A 169 -1.69 2.43 -9.84
CA ARG A 169 -2.38 1.71 -8.75
C ARG A 169 -2.65 0.26 -9.14
N LEU A 170 -3.13 -0.01 -10.36
CA LEU A 170 -3.30 -1.37 -10.87
C LEU A 170 -1.94 -2.09 -10.95
N MET A 171 -0.90 -1.44 -11.49
CA MET A 171 0.45 -2.02 -11.55
C MET A 171 0.97 -2.46 -10.18
N LYS A 172 0.64 -1.71 -9.12
CA LYS A 172 1.07 -2.02 -7.75
C LYS A 172 0.20 -3.07 -7.08
N CYS A 173 -1.11 -2.98 -7.25
CA CYS A 173 -2.08 -3.70 -6.43
C CYS A 173 -2.62 -4.99 -7.05
N THR A 174 -2.39 -5.25 -8.34
CA THR A 174 -2.74 -6.55 -8.94
C THR A 174 -1.95 -7.68 -8.25
N PRO A 175 -2.63 -8.63 -7.59
CA PRO A 175 -1.96 -9.71 -6.88
C PRO A 175 -1.59 -10.82 -7.85
N PHE A 176 -0.31 -11.06 -8.09
CA PHE A 176 0.12 -12.21 -8.87
C PHE A 176 0.45 -13.41 -7.96
N ASN A 177 -0.13 -14.57 -8.25
CA ASN A 177 0.19 -15.83 -7.56
C ASN A 177 1.38 -16.58 -8.18
N GLN A 178 2.00 -16.01 -9.22
CA GLN A 178 3.20 -16.50 -9.88
C GLN A 178 4.19 -15.36 -10.10
N LYS A 179 5.47 -15.69 -10.12
CA LYS A 179 6.54 -14.73 -10.42
C LYS A 179 6.57 -14.42 -11.92
N PHE A 180 6.94 -13.20 -12.29
CA PHE A 180 7.17 -12.85 -13.69
C PHE A 180 8.35 -13.64 -14.25
N ILE A 181 8.15 -14.28 -15.39
CA ILE A 181 9.21 -15.08 -16.02
C ILE A 181 10.38 -14.22 -16.52
N TRP A 182 10.12 -12.96 -16.91
CA TRP A 182 11.15 -12.02 -17.36
C TRP A 182 11.82 -11.27 -16.19
N ALA A 183 11.17 -11.27 -15.02
CA ALA A 183 11.65 -10.54 -13.84
C ALA A 183 11.32 -11.26 -12.53
N PRO A 184 11.90 -12.46 -12.25
CA PRO A 184 11.45 -13.32 -11.14
C PRO A 184 11.71 -12.77 -9.72
N LYS A 185 12.42 -11.65 -9.61
CA LYS A 185 12.68 -10.95 -8.34
C LYS A 185 11.50 -10.09 -7.89
N TYR A 186 10.57 -9.78 -8.79
CA TYR A 186 9.46 -8.86 -8.53
C TYR A 186 8.13 -9.61 -8.54
N ASN A 187 7.20 -9.14 -7.71
CA ASN A 187 5.87 -9.75 -7.54
C ASN A 187 4.74 -8.84 -8.04
N ASN A 188 5.06 -7.63 -8.51
CA ASN A 188 4.10 -6.70 -9.12
C ASN A 188 4.78 -5.85 -10.19
N MET A 189 3.98 -5.35 -11.12
CA MET A 189 4.42 -4.59 -12.30
C MET A 189 5.13 -3.29 -11.89
N TYR A 190 4.60 -2.62 -10.86
CA TYR A 190 5.11 -1.33 -10.37
C TYR A 190 6.56 -1.40 -9.90
N ASP A 191 6.89 -2.36 -9.04
CA ASP A 191 8.23 -2.49 -8.47
C ASP A 191 9.25 -2.92 -9.51
N TRP A 192 8.84 -3.74 -10.49
CA TRP A 192 9.70 -4.07 -11.62
C TRP A 192 9.99 -2.83 -12.48
N THR A 193 8.97 -2.08 -12.90
CA THR A 193 9.17 -0.85 -13.69
C THR A 193 10.02 0.16 -12.93
N LYS A 194 9.78 0.34 -11.62
CA LYS A 194 10.60 1.21 -10.76
C LYS A 194 12.07 0.79 -10.74
N SER A 195 12.35 -0.52 -10.74
CA SER A 195 13.72 -1.03 -10.71
C SER A 195 14.55 -0.73 -11.95
N LEU A 196 13.90 -0.36 -13.05
CA LEU A 196 14.57 0.01 -14.30
C LEU A 196 15.25 1.38 -14.20
N ASN A 197 14.94 2.19 -13.16
CA ASN A 197 15.46 3.55 -12.98
C ASN A 197 15.28 4.40 -14.24
N LEU A 198 14.10 4.33 -14.85
CA LEU A 198 13.75 5.13 -16.02
C LEU A 198 14.01 6.61 -15.72
N LYS A 199 14.61 7.30 -16.69
CA LYS A 199 14.80 8.74 -16.62
C LYS A 199 13.45 9.45 -16.60
N GLU A 200 12.52 9.02 -17.45
CA GLU A 200 11.17 9.59 -17.47
C GLU A 200 10.13 8.65 -18.08
N ILE A 201 8.88 8.89 -17.68
CA ILE A 201 7.68 8.36 -18.32
C ILE A 201 6.96 9.56 -18.91
N GLN A 202 7.09 9.76 -20.22
CA GLN A 202 6.51 10.92 -20.90
C GLN A 202 5.15 10.57 -21.49
N TYR A 203 4.12 11.27 -21.04
CA TYR A 203 2.83 11.29 -21.71
C TYR A 203 2.83 12.37 -22.78
N PHE A 204 2.42 12.03 -24.00
CA PHE A 204 2.46 12.96 -25.13
C PHE A 204 1.19 12.92 -25.97
N SER A 205 0.89 14.05 -26.62
CA SER A 205 -0.20 14.17 -27.58
C SER A 205 0.30 14.01 -28.99
N CYS A 206 -0.44 13.29 -29.82
CA CYS A 206 -0.11 13.20 -31.23
C CYS A 206 -0.44 14.52 -31.95
N PRO A 207 0.49 15.06 -32.77
CA PRO A 207 0.17 16.21 -33.60
C PRO A 207 -0.97 15.90 -34.58
N PRO A 208 -1.80 16.90 -34.94
CA PRO A 208 -2.86 16.70 -35.93
C PRO A 208 -2.29 16.19 -37.26
N ASN A 209 -2.92 15.15 -37.82
CA ASN A 209 -2.54 14.49 -39.07
C ASN A 209 -1.24 13.66 -39.04
N GLU A 210 -0.68 13.42 -37.86
CA GLU A 210 0.42 12.47 -37.68
C GLU A 210 -0.09 11.11 -37.18
N ASN A 211 0.67 10.05 -37.47
CA ASN A 211 0.43 8.72 -36.95
C ASN A 211 1.45 8.46 -35.84
N CYS A 212 1.06 8.72 -34.60
CA CYS A 212 1.91 8.48 -33.45
C CYS A 212 1.64 7.12 -32.84
N PHE A 213 2.65 6.57 -32.19
CA PHE A 213 2.56 5.31 -31.46
C PHE A 213 3.29 5.45 -30.14
N ASN A 214 2.84 4.68 -29.14
CA ASN A 214 3.63 4.45 -27.95
C ASN A 214 4.98 3.84 -28.36
N HIS A 215 6.04 4.25 -27.68
CA HIS A 215 7.38 3.76 -27.95
C HIS A 215 8.26 4.01 -26.73
N ALA A 216 9.51 3.56 -26.79
CA ALA A 216 10.52 3.87 -25.80
C ALA A 216 11.86 4.20 -26.48
N GLY A 217 12.73 4.90 -25.77
CA GLY A 217 14.07 5.22 -26.22
C GLY A 217 15.03 5.32 -25.04
N SER A 218 16.15 4.61 -25.10
CA SER A 218 17.15 4.51 -24.02
C SER A 218 16.49 4.20 -22.66
N ASP A 219 16.31 5.22 -21.83
CA ASP A 219 15.78 5.18 -20.46
C ASP A 219 14.44 5.93 -20.31
N THR A 220 13.79 6.31 -21.42
CA THR A 220 12.50 6.98 -21.47
C THR A 220 11.44 6.08 -22.12
N ILE A 221 10.22 6.08 -21.57
CA ILE A 221 9.03 5.55 -22.24
C ILE A 221 8.10 6.70 -22.64
N TYR A 222 7.46 6.57 -23.81
CA TYR A 222 6.56 7.56 -24.40
C TYR A 222 5.17 6.94 -24.56
N LEU A 223 4.19 7.47 -23.84
CA LEU A 223 2.81 6.99 -23.80
C LEU A 223 1.86 8.05 -24.38
N LEU A 224 1.06 7.66 -25.37
CA LEU A 224 0.05 8.53 -25.97
C LEU A 224 -1.05 8.85 -24.97
N MET A 225 -1.46 10.13 -24.93
CA MET A 225 -2.49 10.59 -23.99
C MET A 225 -3.84 10.97 -24.61
N ASP A 226 -3.95 11.00 -25.94
CA ASP A 226 -5.08 11.63 -26.66
C ASP A 226 -6.45 11.04 -26.31
N ASP A 227 -6.50 9.77 -25.90
CA ASP A 227 -7.76 9.10 -25.52
C ASP A 227 -7.88 8.83 -24.02
N LEU A 228 -6.89 9.21 -23.19
CA LEU A 228 -6.84 8.79 -21.79
C LEU A 228 -7.85 9.52 -20.88
N ASP A 229 -8.47 10.60 -21.36
CA ASP A 229 -9.60 11.27 -20.70
C ASP A 229 -10.96 10.66 -21.06
N ASN A 230 -11.01 9.69 -21.99
CA ASN A 230 -12.24 9.02 -22.36
C ASN A 230 -12.82 8.25 -21.15
N PRO A 231 -14.12 8.37 -20.86
CA PRO A 231 -14.77 7.65 -19.76
C PRO A 231 -14.61 6.12 -19.78
N ILE A 232 -14.32 5.50 -20.94
CA ILE A 232 -14.05 4.04 -21.01
C ILE A 232 -12.85 3.62 -20.14
N TYR A 233 -11.90 4.53 -19.89
CA TYR A 233 -10.74 4.27 -19.04
C TYR A 233 -11.05 4.36 -17.53
N ARG A 234 -12.31 4.62 -17.16
CA ARG A 234 -12.75 4.49 -15.76
C ARG A 234 -13.02 3.05 -15.36
N GLU A 235 -13.22 2.16 -16.33
CA GLU A 235 -13.44 0.73 -16.16
C GLU A 235 -12.16 -0.05 -16.44
N VAL A 236 -11.98 -1.21 -15.79
CA VAL A 236 -10.86 -2.11 -16.09
C VAL A 236 -10.87 -2.45 -17.58
N ILE A 237 -12.01 -2.97 -18.06
CA ILE A 237 -12.31 -3.17 -19.48
C ILE A 237 -13.81 -2.90 -19.69
N ASN A 238 -14.13 -1.86 -20.45
CA ASN A 238 -15.51 -1.53 -20.82
C ASN A 238 -16.12 -2.64 -21.69
N SER A 239 -17.31 -3.10 -21.32
CA SER A 239 -17.94 -4.26 -21.97
C SER A 239 -18.34 -4.03 -23.42
N ASN A 240 -18.61 -2.78 -23.81
CA ASN A 240 -19.07 -2.42 -25.15
C ASN A 240 -17.92 -2.24 -26.14
N THR A 241 -16.82 -1.62 -25.70
CA THR A 241 -15.66 -1.35 -26.56
C THR A 241 -14.60 -2.43 -26.47
N GLY A 242 -14.56 -3.17 -25.35
CA GLY A 242 -13.50 -4.12 -25.06
C GLY A 242 -12.16 -3.47 -24.75
N SER A 243 -12.14 -2.16 -24.45
CA SER A 243 -11.00 -1.33 -24.07
C SER A 243 -11.19 -0.77 -22.65
N GLY A 244 -10.11 -0.35 -21.99
CA GLY A 244 -10.17 0.24 -20.64
C GLY A 244 -8.78 0.36 -20.01
N VAL A 245 -8.72 0.84 -18.77
CA VAL A 245 -7.44 1.09 -18.08
C VAL A 245 -6.64 -0.18 -17.83
N GLY A 246 -7.28 -1.36 -17.79
CA GLY A 246 -6.62 -2.65 -17.57
C GLY A 246 -5.54 -3.01 -18.60
N PHE A 247 -5.57 -2.43 -19.80
CA PHE A 247 -4.53 -2.62 -20.82
C PHE A 247 -3.36 -1.62 -20.72
N LEU A 248 -3.49 -0.53 -19.96
CA LEU A 248 -2.42 0.45 -19.80
C LEU A 248 -1.24 -0.03 -18.95
N PRO A 249 -1.43 -0.81 -17.85
CA PRO A 249 -0.33 -1.49 -17.18
C PRO A 249 0.43 -2.39 -18.15
N VAL A 250 -0.29 -3.13 -18.99
CA VAL A 250 0.27 -4.05 -19.99
C VAL A 250 1.13 -3.29 -21.01
N LEU A 251 0.62 -2.18 -21.54
CA LEU A 251 1.35 -1.30 -22.45
C LEU A 251 2.57 -0.68 -21.77
N THR A 252 2.46 -0.22 -20.53
CA THR A 252 3.58 0.36 -19.77
C THR A 252 4.70 -0.66 -19.61
N ILE A 253 4.37 -1.92 -19.33
CA ILE A 253 5.33 -3.03 -19.20
C ILE A 253 5.97 -3.36 -20.56
N HIS A 254 5.18 -3.34 -21.64
CA HIS A 254 5.69 -3.48 -23.00
C HIS A 254 6.75 -2.42 -23.29
N GLU A 255 6.42 -1.13 -23.14
CA GLU A 255 7.37 -0.04 -23.42
C GLU A 255 8.56 -0.06 -22.46
N SER A 256 8.34 -0.40 -21.19
CA SER A 256 9.43 -0.58 -20.22
C SER A 256 10.42 -1.65 -20.67
N ARG A 257 9.96 -2.72 -21.34
CA ARG A 257 10.85 -3.79 -21.81
C ARG A 257 11.84 -3.30 -22.86
N HIS A 258 11.49 -2.30 -23.66
CA HIS A 258 12.40 -1.69 -24.65
C HIS A 258 13.60 -0.96 -24.00
N THR A 259 13.53 -0.65 -22.70
CA THR A 259 14.57 0.12 -21.97
C THR A 259 15.60 -0.75 -21.23
N VAL A 260 15.43 -2.09 -21.24
CA VAL A 260 16.30 -2.99 -20.46
C VAL A 260 17.62 -3.27 -21.19
N ASP A 261 18.74 -2.88 -20.59
CA ASP A 261 20.09 -3.16 -21.09
C ASP A 261 20.38 -4.66 -21.21
N GLY A 262 21.01 -5.07 -22.33
CA GLY A 262 21.46 -6.45 -22.56
C GLY A 262 20.36 -7.48 -22.84
N GLY A 263 19.08 -7.12 -22.70
CA GLY A 263 17.97 -7.84 -23.32
C GLY A 263 17.90 -7.46 -24.80
N HIS A 264 17.62 -8.40 -25.69
CA HIS A 264 17.39 -8.06 -27.10
C HIS A 264 16.38 -6.92 -27.19
N LYS A 265 16.83 -5.80 -27.76
CA LYS A 265 16.13 -4.51 -27.85
C LYS A 265 14.66 -4.77 -28.16
N GLY A 266 13.74 -4.40 -27.27
CA GLY A 266 12.33 -4.28 -27.61
C GLY A 266 11.74 -5.45 -28.39
N HIS A 267 11.80 -5.33 -29.71
CA HIS A 267 11.47 -6.35 -30.70
C HIS A 267 12.72 -7.01 -31.30
N THR A 268 12.68 -8.34 -31.40
CA THR A 268 13.82 -9.15 -31.88
C THR A 268 13.75 -9.49 -33.36
N CYS A 269 12.62 -9.19 -34.02
CA CYS A 269 12.39 -9.34 -35.46
C CYS A 269 11.61 -8.13 -36.02
N ALA A 270 12.34 -7.05 -36.32
CA ALA A 270 11.77 -5.77 -36.76
C ALA A 270 10.76 -5.18 -35.76
N LEU A 271 9.46 -5.12 -36.11
CA LEU A 271 8.40 -4.65 -35.21
C LEU A 271 7.72 -5.79 -34.43
N ASN A 272 8.18 -7.02 -34.61
CA ASN A 272 7.68 -8.24 -34.00
C ASN A 272 8.78 -8.91 -33.17
N ASP A 273 8.40 -9.92 -32.41
CA ASP A 273 9.36 -10.80 -31.78
C ASP A 273 9.63 -12.01 -32.71
N GLN A 274 10.81 -12.60 -32.65
CA GLN A 274 11.20 -13.78 -33.40
C GLN A 274 10.53 -15.04 -32.81
N THR A 275 10.53 -15.17 -31.48
CA THR A 275 9.94 -16.29 -30.74
C THR A 275 9.35 -15.82 -29.42
N LEU A 276 8.49 -16.64 -28.82
CA LEU A 276 7.95 -16.32 -27.49
C LEU A 276 9.02 -16.41 -26.38
N GLN A 277 9.97 -17.33 -26.53
CA GLN A 277 10.93 -17.73 -25.49
C GLN A 277 12.02 -16.69 -25.24
N GLU A 278 12.30 -15.80 -26.19
CA GLU A 278 13.31 -14.75 -26.03
C GLU A 278 12.83 -13.57 -25.18
N LEU A 279 11.53 -13.52 -24.88
CA LEU A 279 10.92 -12.50 -24.03
C LEU A 279 11.25 -11.07 -24.51
N GLY A 280 11.07 -10.83 -25.81
CA GLY A 280 10.92 -9.47 -26.34
C GLY A 280 9.68 -8.78 -25.78
N ALA A 281 9.40 -7.56 -26.21
CA ALA A 281 8.32 -6.74 -25.69
C ALA A 281 6.94 -7.38 -25.95
N TRP A 282 6.74 -8.03 -27.10
CA TRP A 282 5.51 -8.78 -27.37
C TRP A 282 5.45 -10.07 -26.56
N GLY A 283 6.57 -10.77 -26.37
CA GLY A 283 6.66 -11.95 -25.51
C GLY A 283 6.30 -11.64 -24.06
N VAL A 284 6.89 -10.58 -23.49
CA VAL A 284 6.55 -10.09 -22.15
C VAL A 284 5.07 -9.70 -22.07
N GLN A 285 4.56 -8.99 -23.06
CA GLN A 285 3.15 -8.61 -23.11
C GLN A 285 2.21 -9.82 -23.15
N TYR A 286 2.52 -10.82 -23.97
CA TYR A 286 1.79 -12.09 -24.05
C TYR A 286 1.73 -12.78 -22.68
N HIS A 287 2.89 -12.92 -22.03
CA HIS A 287 2.99 -13.60 -20.75
C HIS A 287 2.26 -12.83 -19.65
N LEU A 288 2.40 -11.50 -19.60
CA LEU A 288 1.68 -10.66 -18.65
C LEU A 288 0.16 -10.78 -18.84
N LEU A 289 -0.36 -10.73 -20.06
CA LEU A 289 -1.80 -10.90 -20.32
C LEU A 289 -2.30 -12.28 -19.88
N ASN A 290 -1.53 -13.34 -20.10
CA ASN A 290 -1.88 -14.66 -19.58
C ASN A 290 -1.86 -14.72 -18.06
N MET A 291 -0.91 -14.03 -17.41
CA MET A 291 -0.86 -13.94 -15.95
C MET A 291 -2.05 -13.13 -15.41
N LEU A 292 -2.42 -12.01 -16.03
CA LEU A 292 -3.62 -11.26 -15.67
C LEU A 292 -4.91 -12.07 -15.85
N ALA A 293 -4.94 -12.99 -16.81
CA ALA A 293 -6.11 -13.83 -17.07
C ALA A 293 -6.24 -15.05 -16.16
N ASN A 294 -5.13 -15.56 -15.59
CA ASN A 294 -5.12 -16.88 -14.94
C ASN A 294 -4.39 -16.91 -13.58
N ASN A 295 -3.68 -15.85 -13.21
CA ASN A 295 -2.75 -15.82 -12.08
C ASN A 295 -3.02 -14.70 -11.08
N THR A 296 -4.25 -14.20 -11.04
CA THR A 296 -4.67 -13.10 -10.15
C THR A 296 -5.83 -13.44 -9.22
N GLY A 297 -6.18 -14.73 -9.09
CA GLY A 297 -7.34 -15.16 -8.31
C GLY A 297 -8.63 -14.50 -8.84
N ASN A 298 -9.49 -14.03 -7.93
CA ASN A 298 -10.75 -13.35 -8.30
C ASN A 298 -10.59 -11.83 -8.46
N TYR A 299 -9.37 -11.33 -8.65
CA TYR A 299 -9.11 -9.88 -8.71
C TYR A 299 -9.73 -9.22 -9.94
N PHE A 300 -9.76 -9.94 -11.06
CA PHE A 300 -10.45 -9.53 -12.28
C PHE A 300 -11.73 -10.34 -12.46
N SER A 301 -12.73 -9.75 -13.12
CA SER A 301 -13.95 -10.47 -13.47
C SER A 301 -13.69 -11.48 -14.60
N SER A 302 -14.56 -12.49 -14.73
CA SER A 302 -14.43 -13.48 -15.81
C SER A 302 -14.53 -12.86 -17.20
N TYR A 303 -15.22 -11.73 -17.34
CA TYR A 303 -15.22 -10.94 -18.58
C TYR A 303 -13.81 -10.40 -18.86
N GLU A 304 -13.21 -9.70 -17.89
CA GLU A 304 -11.87 -9.12 -18.02
C GLU A 304 -10.79 -10.19 -18.28
N GLU A 305 -10.81 -11.28 -17.52
CA GLU A 305 -9.92 -12.43 -17.73
C GLU A 305 -10.01 -12.96 -19.16
N ASN A 306 -11.22 -13.11 -19.69
CA ASN A 306 -11.42 -13.56 -21.07
C ASN A 306 -10.88 -12.54 -22.08
N ARG A 307 -11.03 -11.24 -21.83
CA ARG A 307 -10.47 -10.19 -22.68
C ARG A 307 -8.94 -10.19 -22.67
N PHE A 308 -8.31 -10.38 -21.52
CA PHE A 308 -6.86 -10.55 -21.44
C PHE A 308 -6.39 -11.81 -22.18
N ARG A 309 -7.07 -12.95 -21.98
CA ARG A 309 -6.77 -14.21 -22.68
C ARG A 309 -6.88 -14.08 -24.20
N ASN A 310 -7.94 -13.43 -24.69
CA ASN A 310 -8.12 -13.21 -26.12
C ASN A 310 -7.08 -12.26 -26.70
N SER A 311 -6.67 -11.24 -25.95
CA SER A 311 -5.60 -10.34 -26.34
C SER A 311 -4.25 -11.07 -26.41
N ALA A 312 -3.95 -11.94 -25.45
CA ALA A 312 -2.76 -12.81 -25.49
C ALA A 312 -2.76 -13.71 -26.74
N LYS A 313 -3.89 -14.36 -27.06
CA LYS A 313 -4.03 -15.16 -28.28
C LYS A 313 -3.80 -14.33 -29.55
N ASN A 314 -4.30 -13.09 -29.58
CA ASN A 314 -4.11 -12.19 -30.72
C ASN A 314 -2.64 -11.79 -30.90
N ILE A 315 -1.93 -11.46 -29.81
CA ILE A 315 -0.49 -11.17 -29.85
C ILE A 315 0.27 -12.38 -30.40
N LEU A 316 0.00 -13.58 -29.89
CA LEU A 316 0.64 -14.81 -30.36
C LEU A 316 0.45 -15.04 -31.87
N LYS A 317 -0.72 -14.67 -32.41
CA LYS A 317 -1.04 -14.81 -33.83
C LYS A 317 -0.40 -13.74 -34.72
N THR A 318 -0.15 -12.54 -34.20
CA THR A 318 0.11 -11.36 -35.05
C THR A 318 1.44 -10.66 -34.80
N ARG A 319 2.12 -10.97 -33.71
CA ARG A 319 3.30 -10.22 -33.24
C ARG A 319 4.59 -11.05 -33.20
N PHE A 320 4.57 -12.22 -33.83
CA PHE A 320 5.74 -13.09 -33.95
C PHE A 320 6.04 -13.38 -35.43
N CYS A 321 7.32 -13.45 -35.80
CA CYS A 321 7.78 -13.66 -37.17
C CYS A 321 7.69 -15.11 -37.67
N SER A 322 7.52 -16.09 -36.76
CA SER A 322 7.42 -17.52 -37.08
C SER A 322 6.32 -18.20 -36.29
#